data_AF-A0A380MRB8-F1
#
_entry.id   AF-A0A380MRB8-F1
#
_cell.length_a   1.000
_cell.length_b   1.000
_cell.length_c   1.000
_cell.angle_alpha   90.00
_cell.angle_beta   90.00
_cell.angle_gamma   90.00
#
_symmetry.space_group_name_H-M   'P 1'
#
loop_
_entity.id
_entity.type
_entity.pdbx_description
1 polymer ?
#
loop_
_entity_poly.entity_id
_entity_poly.type
_entity_poly.pdbx_seq_one_letter_code
_entity_poly.pdbx_strand_id
1 'polypeptide(L)'
;MHNTQKGQINNTAALTLSLTEDLKNKGEIHTDKLQFNGKQIDNDGKILSQEAYLQAQHIDNKSEFIAEKFSQLSADTVNNAGKLGSAEHIHLQTKQLRNEKQAIIISQKDMSIDSPQVNNQGTLQGKAVTITAEDKLTNAGDIQSGEGLRLHSAHIVKSLIIQSIQSRYKEQLVVELSKTN
;
A
#
# COMPACT_ATOMS: atom_id res chain seq x y z
N MET A 1 -10.91 -17.95 6.93
CA MET A 1 -12.13 -17.81 6.08
C MET A 1 -11.75 -17.97 4.62
N HIS A 2 -12.51 -18.75 3.85
CA HIS A 2 -12.29 -18.95 2.41
C HIS A 2 -13.51 -18.51 1.61
N ASN A 3 -13.35 -17.53 0.71
CA ASN A 3 -14.34 -17.12 -0.27
C ASN A 3 -13.90 -17.54 -1.69
N THR A 4 -14.78 -18.22 -2.42
CA THR A 4 -14.46 -18.81 -3.74
C THR A 4 -14.73 -17.83 -4.89
N GLN A 5 -14.34 -18.15 -6.12
CA GLN A 5 -14.46 -17.26 -7.29
C GLN A 5 -15.89 -16.76 -7.58
N LYS A 6 -16.91 -17.55 -7.22
CA LYS A 6 -18.33 -17.16 -7.36
C LYS A 6 -18.95 -16.68 -6.05
N GLY A 7 -18.17 -16.67 -4.97
CA GLY A 7 -18.64 -16.32 -3.64
C GLY A 7 -18.71 -14.81 -3.46
N GLN A 8 -19.81 -14.36 -2.85
CA GLN A 8 -20.00 -12.98 -2.43
C GLN A 8 -20.23 -12.96 -0.92
N ILE A 9 -19.49 -12.12 -0.21
CA ILE A 9 -19.71 -11.83 1.20
C ILE A 9 -20.13 -10.36 1.27
N ASN A 10 -21.39 -10.12 1.64
CA ASN A 10 -21.93 -8.77 1.81
C ASN A 10 -22.25 -8.54 3.29
N ASN A 11 -21.51 -7.65 3.93
CA ASN A 11 -21.59 -7.34 5.36
C ASN A 11 -21.69 -5.82 5.56
N THR A 12 -22.82 -5.24 5.13
CA THR A 12 -22.99 -3.80 4.83
C THR A 12 -24.03 -3.08 5.71
N ALA A 13 -24.39 -3.65 6.87
CA ALA A 13 -25.39 -3.09 7.79
C ALA A 13 -24.75 -2.64 9.13
N ALA A 14 -23.69 -1.84 9.06
CA ALA A 14 -22.81 -1.44 10.16
C ALA A 14 -22.10 -2.61 10.87
N LEU A 15 -21.93 -3.73 10.17
CA LEU A 15 -21.36 -4.95 10.71
C LEU A 15 -19.86 -5.02 10.46
N THR A 16 -19.13 -5.52 11.45
CA THR A 16 -17.69 -5.79 11.35
C THR A 16 -17.48 -7.23 10.92
N LEU A 17 -16.72 -7.45 9.84
CA LEU A 17 -16.15 -8.76 9.51
C LEU A 17 -14.85 -8.93 10.29
N SER A 18 -14.90 -9.64 11.41
CA SER A 18 -13.74 -9.90 12.26
C SER A 18 -13.13 -11.27 11.97
N LEU A 19 -11.84 -11.30 11.65
CA LEU A 19 -11.09 -12.51 11.29
C LEU A 19 -9.77 -12.57 12.06
N THR A 20 -9.50 -13.71 12.68
CA THR A 20 -8.21 -14.01 13.33
C THR A 20 -7.41 -15.11 12.63
N GLU A 21 -8.09 -15.87 11.78
CA GLU A 21 -7.50 -16.90 10.92
C GLU A 21 -7.31 -16.36 9.50
N ASP A 22 -6.52 -17.08 8.69
CA ASP A 22 -6.20 -16.71 7.31
C ASP A 22 -7.44 -16.33 6.49
N LEU A 23 -7.36 -15.22 5.76
CA LEU A 23 -8.35 -14.78 4.80
C LEU A 23 -7.89 -15.19 3.40
N LYS A 24 -8.63 -16.09 2.75
CA LYS A 24 -8.44 -16.40 1.32
C LYS A 24 -9.65 -15.94 0.56
N ASN A 25 -9.49 -14.96 -0.32
CA ASN A 25 -10.55 -14.43 -1.15
C ASN A 25 -10.24 -14.63 -2.62
N LYS A 26 -11.13 -15.30 -3.34
CA LYS A 26 -11.13 -15.38 -4.81
C LYS A 26 -12.37 -14.75 -5.44
N GLY A 27 -13.37 -14.39 -4.64
CA GLY A 27 -14.63 -13.78 -5.08
C GLY A 27 -14.70 -12.33 -4.63
N GLU A 28 -15.88 -11.88 -4.22
CA GLU A 28 -16.10 -10.51 -3.76
C GLU A 28 -16.42 -10.46 -2.26
N ILE A 29 -15.80 -9.51 -1.56
CA ILE A 29 -16.12 -9.17 -0.18
C ILE A 29 -16.44 -7.68 -0.15
N HIS A 30 -17.67 -7.35 0.24
CA HIS A 30 -18.12 -5.99 0.54
C HIS A 30 -18.46 -5.93 2.03
N THR A 31 -17.79 -5.07 2.80
CA THR A 31 -18.09 -4.94 4.24
C THR A 31 -17.92 -3.51 4.72
N ASP A 32 -18.70 -3.07 5.69
CA ASP A 32 -18.49 -1.72 6.25
C ASP A 32 -17.16 -1.65 6.99
N LYS A 33 -16.91 -2.59 7.91
CA LYS A 33 -15.63 -2.68 8.62
C LYS A 33 -15.01 -4.06 8.46
N LEU A 34 -13.79 -4.11 7.94
CA LEU A 34 -12.94 -5.29 7.96
C LEU A 34 -11.96 -5.18 9.12
N GLN A 35 -12.04 -6.11 10.09
CA GLN A 35 -11.07 -6.23 11.17
C GLN A 35 -10.32 -7.55 11.01
N PHE A 36 -9.04 -7.47 10.66
CA PHE A 36 -8.18 -8.63 10.50
C PHE A 36 -7.02 -8.56 11.50
N ASN A 37 -6.89 -9.59 12.34
CA ASN A 37 -5.75 -9.81 13.22
C ASN A 37 -5.31 -11.28 13.15
N GLY A 38 -4.56 -11.62 12.10
CA GLY A 38 -4.22 -13.00 11.78
C GLY A 38 -2.90 -13.12 11.03
N LYS A 39 -2.63 -14.29 10.45
CA LYS A 39 -1.36 -14.52 9.75
C LYS A 39 -1.40 -14.04 8.31
N GLN A 40 -2.29 -14.59 7.49
CA GLN A 40 -2.28 -14.37 6.04
C GLN A 40 -3.57 -13.72 5.53
N ILE A 41 -3.43 -12.70 4.68
CA ILE A 41 -4.46 -12.30 3.71
C ILE A 41 -3.97 -12.68 2.32
N ASP A 42 -4.67 -13.59 1.65
CA ASP A 42 -4.50 -13.92 0.23
C ASP A 42 -5.74 -13.43 -0.54
N ASN A 43 -5.60 -12.30 -1.22
CA ASN A 43 -6.67 -11.71 -2.01
C ASN A 43 -6.39 -11.83 -3.51
N ASP A 44 -7.02 -12.83 -4.12
CA ASP A 44 -7.08 -13.07 -5.57
C ASP A 44 -8.45 -12.67 -6.16
N GLY A 45 -9.30 -12.05 -5.34
CA GLY A 45 -10.57 -11.48 -5.74
C GLY A 45 -10.65 -9.99 -5.44
N LYS A 46 -11.84 -9.51 -5.09
CA LYS A 46 -12.11 -8.12 -4.74
C LYS A 46 -12.49 -7.99 -3.28
N ILE A 47 -11.84 -7.09 -2.55
CA ILE A 47 -12.21 -6.67 -1.20
C ILE A 47 -12.50 -5.17 -1.26
N LEU A 48 -13.72 -4.80 -0.88
CA LEU A 48 -14.15 -3.43 -0.69
C LEU A 48 -14.61 -3.23 0.75
N SER A 49 -14.08 -2.20 1.42
CA SER A 49 -14.55 -1.82 2.75
C SER A 49 -14.65 -0.31 2.97
N GLN A 50 -15.51 0.13 3.88
CA GLN A 50 -15.49 1.53 4.32
C GLN A 50 -14.30 1.77 5.26
N GLU A 51 -14.10 0.88 6.23
CA GLU A 51 -12.93 0.91 7.10
C GLU A 51 -12.23 -0.46 7.14
N ALA A 52 -10.90 -0.46 7.05
CA ALA A 52 -10.08 -1.64 7.26
C ALA A 52 -9.07 -1.42 8.39
N TYR A 53 -9.11 -2.31 9.38
CA TYR A 53 -8.07 -2.48 10.39
C TYR A 53 -7.36 -3.80 10.10
N LEU A 54 -6.10 -3.73 9.66
CA LEU A 54 -5.32 -4.90 9.26
C LEU A 54 -4.03 -4.98 10.07
N GLN A 55 -3.91 -6.05 10.85
CA GLN A 55 -2.68 -6.50 11.47
C GLN A 55 -2.44 -7.94 10.99
N ALA A 56 -1.46 -8.12 10.11
CA ALA A 56 -1.16 -9.40 9.48
C ALA A 56 0.32 -9.77 9.65
N GLN A 57 0.68 -11.02 9.36
CA GLN A 57 2.07 -11.35 9.03
C GLN A 57 2.30 -11.10 7.54
N HIS A 58 1.37 -11.54 6.69
CA HIS A 58 1.52 -11.45 5.25
C HIS A 58 0.23 -10.96 4.58
N ILE A 59 0.38 -10.01 3.66
CA ILE A 59 -0.69 -9.57 2.76
C ILE A 59 -0.23 -9.81 1.34
N ASP A 60 -0.85 -10.76 0.66
CA ASP A 60 -0.72 -11.01 -0.78
C ASP A 60 -1.98 -10.51 -1.48
N ASN A 61 -1.89 -9.34 -2.11
CA ASN A 61 -2.99 -8.76 -2.88
C ASN A 61 -2.72 -8.92 -4.38
N LYS A 62 -3.32 -9.93 -5.00
CA LYS A 62 -3.17 -10.25 -6.43
C LYS A 62 -4.16 -9.51 -7.33
N SER A 63 -5.31 -9.11 -6.78
CA SER A 63 -6.42 -8.50 -7.53
C SER A 63 -6.76 -7.10 -6.98
N GLU A 64 -7.85 -6.88 -6.27
CA GLU A 64 -8.26 -5.53 -5.81
C GLU A 64 -8.60 -5.53 -4.31
N PHE A 65 -7.94 -4.64 -3.55
CA PHE A 65 -8.29 -4.33 -2.17
C PHE A 65 -8.40 -2.81 -2.01
N ILE A 66 -9.63 -2.32 -1.93
CA ILE A 66 -9.92 -0.91 -1.69
C ILE A 66 -10.61 -0.75 -0.33
N ALA A 67 -10.11 0.16 0.49
CA ALA A 67 -10.82 0.62 1.67
C ALA A 67 -11.05 2.13 1.59
N GLU A 68 -12.23 2.66 1.91
CA GLU A 68 -12.38 4.13 2.01
C GLU A 68 -11.32 4.68 2.97
N LYS A 69 -11.14 4.03 4.13
CA LYS A 69 -10.09 4.32 5.11
C LYS A 69 -9.39 3.05 5.60
N PHE A 70 -8.05 3.05 5.63
CA PHE A 70 -7.29 2.13 6.48
C PHE A 70 -7.07 2.78 7.85
N SER A 71 -7.74 2.28 8.90
CA SER A 71 -7.48 2.74 10.27
C SER A 71 -6.23 2.11 10.88
N GLN A 72 -5.83 0.95 10.35
CA GLN A 72 -4.51 0.34 10.55
C GLN A 72 -4.17 -0.48 9.30
N LEU A 73 -2.93 -0.37 8.84
CA LEU A 73 -2.39 -1.25 7.80
C LEU A 73 -0.96 -1.63 8.19
N SER A 74 -0.82 -2.75 8.89
CA SER A 74 0.47 -3.31 9.27
C SER A 74 0.59 -4.79 8.92
N ALA A 75 1.73 -5.16 8.36
CA ALA A 75 2.09 -6.55 8.10
C ALA A 75 3.59 -6.77 8.13
N ASP A 76 4.09 -7.96 8.43
CA ASP A 76 5.52 -8.24 8.24
C ASP A 76 5.91 -8.10 6.76
N THR A 77 5.10 -8.62 5.85
CA THR A 77 5.30 -8.44 4.40
C THR A 77 4.03 -8.02 3.69
N VAL A 78 4.14 -7.05 2.80
CA VAL A 78 3.08 -6.70 1.84
C VAL A 78 3.58 -6.94 0.43
N ASN A 79 2.85 -7.77 -0.30
CA ASN A 79 3.06 -8.05 -1.69
C ASN A 79 1.80 -7.67 -2.48
N ASN A 80 1.91 -6.62 -3.28
CA ASN A 80 0.84 -6.12 -4.11
C ASN A 80 1.15 -6.41 -5.58
N ALA A 81 0.39 -7.30 -6.19
CA ALA A 81 0.43 -7.62 -7.62
C ALA A 81 -0.76 -7.06 -8.41
N GLY A 82 -1.78 -6.54 -7.70
CA GLY A 82 -2.92 -5.85 -8.29
C GLY A 82 -3.04 -4.41 -7.79
N LYS A 83 -4.20 -4.06 -7.24
CA LYS A 83 -4.50 -2.71 -6.74
C LYS A 83 -4.79 -2.71 -5.25
N LEU A 84 -4.03 -1.94 -4.49
CA LEU A 84 -4.31 -1.59 -3.10
C LEU A 84 -4.62 -0.10 -3.03
N GLY A 85 -5.82 0.28 -2.58
CA GLY A 85 -6.29 1.66 -2.70
C GLY A 85 -7.02 2.19 -1.49
N SER A 86 -6.90 3.50 -1.26
CA SER A 86 -7.71 4.22 -0.28
C SER A 86 -8.22 5.55 -0.78
N ALA A 87 -9.47 5.88 -0.44
CA ALA A 87 -10.05 7.21 -0.66
C ALA A 87 -9.53 8.24 0.37
N GLU A 88 -8.96 7.76 1.46
CA GLU A 88 -8.31 8.52 2.50
C GLU A 88 -6.78 8.32 2.43
N HIS A 89 -6.10 8.52 3.56
CA HIS A 89 -4.67 8.30 3.71
C HIS A 89 -4.32 6.80 3.69
N ILE A 90 -3.16 6.47 3.14
CA ILE A 90 -2.51 5.17 3.39
C ILE A 90 -1.33 5.41 4.32
N HIS A 91 -1.36 4.80 5.50
CA HIS A 91 -0.19 4.64 6.36
C HIS A 91 0.13 3.14 6.46
N LEU A 92 1.15 2.71 5.72
CA LEU A 92 1.60 1.33 5.68
C LEU A 92 2.83 1.14 6.55
N GLN A 93 2.74 0.25 7.54
CA GLN A 93 3.88 -0.18 8.36
C GLN A 93 4.23 -1.62 8.05
N THR A 94 5.40 -1.89 7.46
CA THR A 94 5.77 -3.26 7.09
C THR A 94 7.25 -3.54 7.16
N LYS A 95 7.69 -4.78 7.37
CA LYS A 95 9.12 -5.11 7.30
C LYS A 95 9.61 -5.14 5.85
N GLN A 96 8.74 -5.49 4.91
CA GLN A 96 9.04 -5.52 3.50
C GLN A 96 7.82 -5.21 2.64
N LEU A 97 7.94 -4.20 1.76
CA LEU A 97 6.97 -3.92 0.71
C LEU A 97 7.50 -4.36 -0.65
N ARG A 98 6.69 -5.11 -1.39
CA ARG A 98 6.86 -5.38 -2.82
C ARG A 98 5.61 -4.95 -3.58
N ASN A 99 5.75 -3.94 -4.44
CA ASN A 99 4.72 -3.55 -5.38
C ASN A 99 5.16 -4.01 -6.79
N GLU A 100 4.50 -5.01 -7.34
CA GLU A 100 4.90 -5.67 -8.58
C GLU A 100 4.74 -4.78 -9.82
N LYS A 101 5.28 -5.24 -10.95
CA LYS A 101 5.10 -4.58 -12.24
C LYS A 101 3.61 -4.51 -12.59
N GLN A 102 3.15 -3.34 -13.05
CA GLN A 102 1.73 -3.01 -13.31
C GLN A 102 0.83 -2.93 -12.07
N ALA A 103 1.33 -3.25 -10.88
CA ALA A 103 0.57 -3.13 -9.65
C ALA A 103 0.52 -1.66 -9.20
N ILE A 104 -0.58 -1.27 -8.55
CA ILE A 104 -0.83 0.11 -8.13
C ILE A 104 -1.13 0.12 -6.63
N ILE A 105 -0.40 0.95 -5.89
CA ILE A 105 -0.81 1.39 -4.57
C ILE A 105 -1.21 2.86 -4.68
N ILE A 106 -2.46 3.19 -4.33
CA ILE A 106 -3.01 4.52 -4.52
C ILE A 106 -3.69 5.04 -3.26
N SER A 107 -3.29 6.21 -2.79
CA SER A 107 -4.00 6.99 -1.77
C SER A 107 -4.52 8.26 -2.42
N GLN A 108 -5.81 8.56 -2.22
CA GLN A 108 -6.39 9.82 -2.70
C GLN A 108 -5.98 11.02 -1.82
N LYS A 109 -5.45 10.77 -0.62
CA LYS A 109 -4.79 11.76 0.25
C LYS A 109 -3.30 11.41 0.38
N ASP A 110 -2.72 11.58 1.56
CA ASP A 110 -1.29 11.36 1.74
C ASP A 110 -0.97 9.87 1.92
N MET A 111 0.14 9.46 1.33
CA MET A 111 0.73 8.15 1.48
C MET A 111 1.97 8.23 2.35
N SER A 112 2.02 7.43 3.42
CA SER A 112 3.20 7.17 4.25
C SER A 112 3.51 5.68 4.24
N ILE A 113 4.75 5.32 3.92
CA ILE A 113 5.24 3.94 3.96
C ILE A 113 6.46 3.90 4.88
N ASP A 114 6.34 3.16 5.98
CA ASP A 114 7.44 2.90 6.91
C ASP A 114 7.85 1.43 6.78
N SER A 115 9.03 1.19 6.18
CA SER A 115 9.50 -0.16 5.94
C SER A 115 10.99 -0.28 5.71
N PRO A 116 11.74 -1.14 6.42
CA PRO A 116 13.16 -1.38 6.13
C PRO A 116 13.47 -1.62 4.65
N GLN A 117 12.60 -2.33 3.93
CA GLN A 117 12.80 -2.70 2.53
C GLN A 117 11.57 -2.34 1.68
N VAL A 118 11.76 -1.46 0.71
CA VAL A 118 10.73 -1.12 -0.28
C VAL A 118 11.22 -1.47 -1.68
N ASN A 119 10.47 -2.30 -2.40
CA ASN A 119 10.70 -2.63 -3.80
C ASN A 119 9.45 -2.26 -4.62
N ASN A 120 9.53 -1.14 -5.34
CA ASN A 120 8.48 -0.70 -6.24
C ASN A 120 8.85 -0.95 -7.70
N GLN A 121 8.12 -1.83 -8.38
CA GLN A 121 8.19 -2.06 -9.82
C GLN A 121 6.92 -1.57 -10.55
N GLY A 122 5.89 -1.20 -9.80
CA GLY A 122 4.63 -0.66 -10.29
C GLY A 122 4.52 0.84 -10.00
N THR A 123 3.33 1.28 -9.61
CA THR A 123 3.05 2.69 -9.30
C THR A 123 2.69 2.86 -7.83
N LEU A 124 3.35 3.81 -7.17
CA LEU A 124 2.90 4.38 -5.89
C LEU A 124 2.36 5.78 -6.17
N GLN A 125 1.12 6.06 -5.81
CA GLN A 125 0.49 7.36 -6.07
C GLN A 125 -0.21 7.91 -4.83
N GLY A 126 0.13 9.15 -4.46
CA GLY A 126 -0.49 9.88 -3.37
C GLY A 126 -0.58 11.38 -3.65
N LYS A 127 -1.30 12.12 -2.80
CA LYS A 127 -1.30 13.59 -2.79
C LYS A 127 0.07 14.09 -2.34
N ALA A 128 0.45 13.86 -1.09
CA ALA A 128 1.85 13.78 -0.69
C ALA A 128 2.28 12.32 -0.56
N VAL A 129 3.55 12.03 -0.85
CA VAL A 129 4.15 10.71 -0.66
C VAL A 129 5.37 10.83 0.23
N THR A 130 5.38 10.08 1.33
CA THR A 130 6.54 9.91 2.21
C THR A 130 6.90 8.43 2.28
N ILE A 131 8.15 8.09 2.00
CA ILE A 131 8.66 6.73 2.15
C ILE A 131 9.86 6.78 3.09
N THR A 132 9.74 6.12 4.23
CA THR A 132 10.81 5.89 5.20
C THR A 132 11.27 4.45 5.05
N ALA A 133 12.41 4.25 4.38
CA ALA A 133 13.01 2.95 4.20
C ALA A 133 14.33 2.78 4.96
N GLU A 134 14.27 2.16 6.15
CA GLU A 134 15.41 2.10 7.08
C GLU A 134 16.70 1.54 6.45
N ASP A 135 16.58 0.57 5.54
CA ASP A 135 17.73 -0.04 4.87
C ASP A 135 17.75 0.28 3.36
N LYS A 136 16.72 -0.11 2.60
CA LYS A 136 16.76 0.05 1.13
C LYS A 136 15.42 0.38 0.49
N LEU A 137 15.45 1.39 -0.38
CA LEU A 137 14.42 1.70 -1.35
C LEU A 137 14.91 1.36 -2.76
N THR A 138 14.29 0.38 -3.41
CA THR A 138 14.48 0.08 -4.83
C THR A 138 13.26 0.55 -5.62
N ASN A 139 13.45 1.47 -6.56
CA ASN A 139 12.36 1.96 -7.41
C ASN A 139 12.64 1.71 -8.90
N ALA A 140 11.96 0.71 -9.45
CA ALA A 140 11.99 0.34 -10.86
C ALA A 140 10.72 0.74 -11.64
N GLY A 141 9.70 1.26 -10.96
CA GLY A 141 8.49 1.84 -11.54
C GLY A 141 8.34 3.33 -11.21
N ASP A 142 7.11 3.77 -10.96
CA ASP A 142 6.77 5.17 -10.75
C ASP A 142 6.42 5.47 -9.29
N ILE A 143 6.86 6.64 -8.82
CA ILE A 143 6.35 7.27 -7.61
C ILE A 143 5.77 8.64 -8.01
N GLN A 144 4.47 8.81 -7.79
CA GLN A 144 3.72 9.99 -8.22
C GLN A 144 3.17 10.72 -7.00
N SER A 145 3.46 12.02 -6.90
CA SER A 145 2.95 12.89 -5.84
C SER A 145 2.35 14.16 -6.43
N GLY A 146 1.13 14.52 -6.02
CA GLY A 146 0.48 15.78 -6.42
C GLY A 146 1.03 17.02 -5.74
N GLU A 147 1.52 16.91 -4.51
CA GLU A 147 1.88 18.05 -3.64
C GLU A 147 3.31 17.98 -3.09
N GLY A 148 3.86 16.79 -2.87
CA GLY A 148 5.23 16.65 -2.39
C GLY A 148 5.69 15.21 -2.27
N LEU A 149 6.98 15.00 -2.48
CA LEU A 149 7.63 13.71 -2.32
C LEU A 149 8.77 13.82 -1.30
N ARG A 150 8.77 12.95 -0.30
CA ARG A 150 9.87 12.76 0.65
C ARG A 150 10.31 11.30 0.64
N LEU A 151 11.60 11.06 0.44
CA LEU A 151 12.20 9.74 0.49
C LEU A 151 13.32 9.77 1.53
N HIS A 152 13.24 8.91 2.53
CA HIS A 152 14.26 8.74 3.55
C HIS A 152 14.75 7.30 3.48
N SER A 153 16.00 7.05 3.13
CA SER A 153 16.56 5.70 3.14
C SER A 153 18.07 5.69 3.26
N ALA A 154 18.61 4.65 3.90
CA ALA A 154 20.06 4.43 3.91
C ALA A 154 20.59 4.14 2.50
N HIS A 155 19.82 3.43 1.67
CA HIS A 155 20.20 3.11 0.30
C HIS A 155 19.03 3.28 -0.69
N ILE A 156 19.19 4.16 -1.67
CA ILE A 156 18.22 4.34 -2.76
C ILE A 156 18.82 3.81 -4.06
N VAL A 157 18.17 2.82 -4.66
CA VAL A 157 18.61 2.18 -5.91
C VAL A 157 17.52 2.33 -6.99
N LYS A 158 17.93 2.90 -8.13
CA LYS A 158 17.14 3.14 -9.37
C LYS A 158 16.14 4.32 -9.28
N SER A 159 16.22 5.18 -10.29
CA SER A 159 15.41 6.38 -10.53
C SER A 159 15.31 6.60 -12.04
N LEU A 160 14.14 6.98 -12.54
CA LEU A 160 13.99 7.86 -13.71
C LEU A 160 12.58 8.47 -13.84
N ILE A 161 11.57 8.01 -13.08
CA ILE A 161 10.27 8.68 -13.04
C ILE A 161 9.77 8.79 -11.59
N ILE A 162 10.29 9.78 -10.89
CA ILE A 162 9.63 10.44 -9.78
C ILE A 162 8.85 11.60 -10.40
N GLN A 163 7.52 11.55 -10.40
CA GLN A 163 6.68 12.65 -10.86
C GLN A 163 6.11 13.36 -9.63
N SER A 164 6.77 14.43 -9.19
CA SER A 164 6.08 15.47 -8.44
C SER A 164 5.48 16.45 -9.44
N ILE A 165 4.22 16.86 -9.27
CA ILE A 165 3.65 17.95 -10.07
C ILE A 165 4.45 19.21 -9.75
N GLN A 166 5.41 19.54 -10.61
CA GLN A 166 6.10 20.83 -10.65
C GLN A 166 5.12 21.93 -11.08
N SER A 167 4.21 22.32 -10.20
CA SER A 167 3.46 23.59 -10.28
C SER A 167 3.84 24.52 -9.14
N ARG A 168 5.15 24.71 -8.95
CA ARG A 168 5.78 26.00 -8.59
C ARG A 168 7.32 25.87 -8.58
N TYR A 169 7.93 26.21 -9.72
CA TYR A 169 9.25 26.84 -9.83
C TYR A 169 10.41 26.35 -8.92
N LYS A 170 11.12 25.32 -9.40
CA LYS A 170 12.54 25.38 -9.83
C LYS A 170 13.72 25.75 -8.90
N GLU A 171 13.60 26.03 -7.60
CA GLU A 171 14.80 26.49 -6.81
C GLU A 171 15.33 25.59 -5.67
N GLN A 172 14.69 24.47 -5.30
CA GLN A 172 15.14 23.68 -4.13
C GLN A 172 15.38 22.20 -4.40
N LEU A 173 15.94 21.85 -5.57
CA LEU A 173 16.57 20.54 -5.73
C LEU A 173 17.93 20.53 -4.99
N VAL A 174 17.90 20.69 -3.67
CA VAL A 174 19.01 20.26 -2.81
C VAL A 174 18.91 18.75 -2.74
N VAL A 175 19.52 18.10 -3.72
CA VAL A 175 19.89 16.69 -3.58
C VAL A 175 21.01 16.67 -2.54
N GLU A 176 20.65 16.56 -1.26
CA GLU A 176 21.60 16.12 -0.24
C GLU A 176 21.95 14.66 -0.52
N LEU A 177 22.89 14.46 -1.46
CA LEU A 177 23.70 13.26 -1.51
C LEU A 177 24.58 13.28 -0.25
N SER A 178 24.06 12.79 0.86
CA SER A 178 24.87 12.52 2.05
C SER A 178 25.83 11.37 1.74
N LYS A 179 27.02 11.77 1.28
CA LYS A 179 28.35 11.18 1.51
C LYS A 179 28.38 9.68 1.83
N THR A 180 28.83 8.90 0.84
CA THR A 180 29.66 7.71 1.11
C THR A 180 30.78 7.71 0.08
N ASN A 181 31.82 8.50 0.37
CA ASN A 181 33.20 8.16 0.04
C ASN A 181 33.83 7.62 1.33
#